data_AF-A0A5C7I787-F1
#
_entry.id   AF-A0A5C7I787-F1
#
_cell.length_a   1.000
_cell.length_b   1.000
_cell.length_c   1.000
_cell.angle_alpha   90.00
_cell.angle_beta   90.00
_cell.angle_gamma   90.00
#
_symmetry.space_group_name_H-M   'P 1'
#
loop_
_entity.id
_entity.type
_entity.pdbx_description
1 polymer ?
#
loop_
_entity_poly.entity_id
_entity_poly.type
_entity_poly.pdbx_seq_one_letter_code
_entity_poly.pdbx_strand_id
1 'polypeptide(L)'
;MECSAANGLKNPCTVLYRPEQWNVPANLPWGLPLTCLCLNRFSELLVHKPGEGFLLSLLATMLSPPRWTFSKFVESQINKKHRLAKCGMVPKHDFTQQISSCLITTVPEKFYDKVEEGSIILKKSQSFSFCEEGILVDGEPTSTTPLKTDVVILATGFREMKCQWLAELLDGTFKLPSIKEMENDMLEWDEYLKRSPGEHYRRSCIALPIWYNDQLCKDMGWNPKRKKGFFAELFEPYGPLDYVSPSRSN
;
A
#
# COMPACT_ATOMS: atom_id res chain seq x y z
N MET A 1 1.77 -16.61 8.90
CA MET A 1 2.45 -17.92 8.72
C MET A 1 2.18 -18.88 9.85
N GLU A 2 1.99 -18.37 11.07
CA GLU A 2 1.71 -19.19 12.26
C GLU A 2 0.45 -20.03 12.12
N CYS A 3 -0.68 -19.46 11.66
CA CYS A 3 -1.92 -20.20 11.46
C CYS A 3 -1.75 -21.38 10.50
N SER A 4 -1.09 -21.18 9.34
CA SER A 4 -0.88 -22.27 8.39
C SER A 4 0.16 -23.29 8.89
N ALA A 5 1.06 -22.90 9.79
CA ALA A 5 1.98 -23.84 10.43
C ALA A 5 1.26 -24.71 11.49
N ALA A 6 0.39 -24.09 12.29
CA ALA A 6 -0.40 -24.77 13.32
C ALA A 6 -1.44 -25.72 12.70
N ASN A 7 -2.12 -25.30 11.64
CA ASN A 7 -3.18 -26.08 11.01
C ASN A 7 -2.66 -27.24 10.14
N GLY A 8 -1.49 -27.05 9.51
CA GLY A 8 -0.94 -27.98 8.54
C GLY A 8 -1.86 -28.19 7.31
N LEU A 9 -1.64 -29.29 6.59
CA LEU A 9 -2.38 -29.63 5.37
C LEU A 9 -3.82 -30.12 5.60
N LYS A 10 -4.14 -30.54 6.84
CA LYS A 10 -5.47 -31.08 7.15
C LYS A 10 -6.53 -29.98 7.20
N ASN A 11 -6.18 -28.78 7.66
CA ASN A 11 -7.08 -27.66 7.87
C ASN A 11 -6.53 -26.38 7.20
N PRO A 12 -6.41 -26.34 5.87
CA PRO A 12 -5.69 -25.27 5.18
C PRO A 12 -6.28 -23.88 5.46
N CYS A 13 -5.40 -22.87 5.54
CA CYS A 13 -5.85 -21.49 5.74
C CYS A 13 -6.30 -20.88 4.40
N THR A 14 -7.49 -20.29 4.36
CA THR A 14 -7.97 -19.57 3.17
C THR A 14 -7.64 -18.09 3.26
N VAL A 15 -6.98 -17.54 2.24
CA VAL A 15 -6.72 -16.11 2.08
C VAL A 15 -7.65 -15.58 1.00
N LEU A 16 -8.59 -14.72 1.41
CA LEU A 16 -9.48 -14.01 0.50
C LEU A 16 -8.79 -12.74 0.00
N TYR A 17 -8.77 -12.54 -1.32
CA TYR A 17 -8.17 -11.37 -1.95
C TYR A 17 -9.05 -10.83 -3.09
N ARG A 18 -8.90 -9.53 -3.40
CA ARG A 18 -9.69 -8.85 -4.44
C ARG A 18 -8.97 -8.85 -5.80
N PRO A 19 -7.95 -7.99 -6.05
CA PRO A 19 -7.06 -8.17 -7.18
C PRO A 19 -5.80 -8.94 -6.77
N GLU A 20 -5.20 -9.64 -7.72
CA GLU A 20 -3.84 -10.17 -7.60
C GLU A 20 -2.88 -9.00 -7.37
N GLN A 21 -1.97 -9.12 -6.40
CA GLN A 21 -1.03 -8.07 -6.02
C GLN A 21 0.43 -8.57 -6.18
N TRP A 22 1.32 -7.66 -6.55
CA TRP A 22 2.77 -7.81 -6.48
C TRP A 22 3.18 -7.93 -5.02
N ASN A 23 3.12 -9.15 -4.51
CA ASN A 23 3.57 -9.47 -3.17
C ASN A 23 5.09 -9.54 -3.15
N VAL A 24 5.71 -8.66 -2.37
CA VAL A 24 7.16 -8.52 -2.37
C VAL A 24 7.73 -9.33 -1.20
N PRO A 25 8.84 -10.07 -1.38
CA PRO A 25 9.52 -10.69 -0.26
C PRO A 25 10.00 -9.62 0.72
N ALA A 26 10.04 -9.96 2.01
CA ALA A 26 10.58 -9.06 3.04
C ALA A 26 11.97 -8.51 2.69
N ASN A 27 12.81 -9.32 2.04
CA ASN A 27 14.12 -8.94 1.53
C ASN A 27 14.21 -9.11 0.00
N LEU A 28 14.59 -8.06 -0.71
CA LEU A 28 14.94 -8.13 -2.13
C LEU A 28 16.29 -8.87 -2.31
N PRO A 29 16.61 -9.36 -3.53
CA PRO A 29 17.85 -10.12 -3.80
C PRO A 29 19.16 -9.42 -3.39
N TRP A 30 19.10 -8.11 -3.16
CA TRP A 30 20.22 -7.22 -2.85
C TRP A 30 20.39 -6.99 -1.34
N GLY A 31 19.63 -7.68 -0.50
CA GLY A 31 19.65 -7.49 0.96
C GLY A 31 19.02 -6.19 1.45
N LEU A 32 18.38 -5.42 0.55
CA LEU A 32 17.71 -4.16 0.88
C LEU A 32 16.20 -4.37 1.00
N PRO A 33 15.55 -3.88 2.09
CA PRO A 33 14.10 -3.82 2.17
C PRO A 33 13.52 -2.95 1.05
N LEU A 34 12.38 -3.34 0.48
CA LEU A 34 11.69 -2.51 -0.53
C LEU A 34 11.30 -1.12 0.02
N THR A 35 11.00 -1.05 1.32
CA THR A 35 10.73 0.20 2.02
C THR A 35 11.89 1.19 1.87
N CYS A 36 13.13 0.73 1.87
CA CYS A 36 14.31 1.57 1.64
C CYS A 36 14.42 2.09 0.19
N LEU A 37 13.74 1.49 -0.79
CA LEU A 37 13.77 1.93 -2.18
C LEU A 37 12.62 2.87 -2.54
N CYS A 38 11.45 2.67 -1.91
CA CYS A 38 10.21 3.32 -2.31
C CYS A 38 9.59 4.25 -1.25
N LEU A 39 10.03 4.18 0.01
CA LEU A 39 9.47 4.96 1.11
C LEU A 39 10.50 5.93 1.70
N ASN A 40 11.31 6.59 0.87
CA ASN A 40 12.19 7.67 1.30
C ASN A 40 11.98 8.92 0.44
N ARG A 41 12.43 10.10 0.91
CA ARG A 41 12.22 11.35 0.17
C ARG A 41 12.97 11.42 -1.17
N PHE A 42 14.07 10.68 -1.33
CA PHE A 42 14.77 10.58 -2.61
C PHE A 42 13.89 9.93 -3.69
N SER A 43 13.19 8.86 -3.32
CA SER A 43 12.27 8.16 -4.21
C SER A 43 11.07 9.03 -4.63
N GLU A 44 10.68 10.01 -3.80
CA GLU A 44 9.66 10.97 -4.18
C GLU A 44 10.09 11.91 -5.30
N LEU A 45 11.39 12.12 -5.54
CA LEU A 45 11.88 12.91 -6.68
C LEU A 45 11.59 12.24 -8.03
N LEU A 46 11.29 10.93 -8.01
CA LEU A 46 11.01 10.13 -9.20
C LEU A 46 9.53 10.19 -9.63
N VAL A 47 8.70 10.91 -8.89
CA VAL A 47 7.25 10.95 -9.08
C VAL A 47 6.74 12.38 -9.05
N HIS A 48 5.79 12.66 -9.93
CA HIS A 48 5.07 13.91 -9.96
C HIS A 48 4.21 14.07 -8.70
N LYS A 49 4.09 15.30 -8.22
CA LYS A 49 3.27 15.72 -7.08
C LYS A 49 2.29 16.84 -7.48
N PRO A 50 1.12 16.94 -6.82
CA PRO A 50 0.30 18.15 -6.87
C PRO A 50 1.11 19.38 -6.42
N GLY A 51 0.93 20.50 -7.11
CA GLY A 51 1.53 21.79 -6.79
C GLY A 51 3.04 21.87 -7.00
N GLU A 52 3.66 20.90 -7.68
CA GLU A 52 5.11 20.89 -7.84
C GLU A 52 5.62 21.93 -8.86
N GLY A 53 6.77 22.53 -8.56
CA GLY A 53 7.41 23.49 -9.45
C GLY A 53 7.97 22.87 -10.73
N PHE A 54 8.19 23.71 -11.75
CA PHE A 54 8.66 23.31 -13.08
C PHE A 54 9.93 22.43 -13.04
N LEU A 55 10.93 22.78 -12.22
CA LEU A 55 12.19 22.02 -12.13
C LEU A 55 11.99 20.60 -11.59
N LEU A 56 11.12 20.43 -10.59
CA LEU A 56 10.81 19.11 -10.03
C LEU A 56 10.01 18.26 -11.02
N SER A 57 9.07 18.88 -11.73
CA SER A 57 8.32 18.21 -12.79
C SER A 57 9.24 17.75 -13.94
N LEU A 58 10.18 18.60 -14.37
CA LEU A 58 11.17 18.24 -15.39
C LEU A 58 12.04 17.07 -14.92
N LEU A 59 12.53 17.11 -13.68
CA LEU A 59 13.33 16.05 -13.09
C LEU A 59 12.57 14.72 -13.03
N ALA A 60 11.32 14.73 -12.55
CA ALA A 60 10.47 13.55 -12.49
C ALA A 60 10.20 12.97 -13.89
N THR A 61 10.02 13.84 -14.89
CA THR A 61 9.84 13.45 -16.29
C THR A 61 11.09 12.74 -16.82
N MET A 62 12.28 13.30 -16.60
CA MET A 62 13.56 12.72 -17.04
C MET A 62 13.87 11.38 -16.35
N LEU A 63 13.45 11.22 -15.09
CA LEU A 63 13.67 9.99 -14.31
C LEU A 63 12.57 8.94 -14.53
N SER A 64 11.52 9.27 -15.29
CA SER A 64 10.42 8.34 -15.55
C SER A 64 10.83 7.09 -16.35
N PRO A 65 11.67 7.15 -17.41
CA PRO A 65 12.09 5.94 -18.11
C PRO A 65 12.97 5.01 -17.26
N PRO A 66 14.00 5.51 -16.51
CA PRO A 66 14.73 4.68 -15.56
C PRO A 66 13.84 4.02 -14.50
N ARG A 67 12.88 4.76 -13.93
CA ARG A 67 11.93 4.24 -12.95
C ARG A 67 11.09 3.10 -13.54
N TRP A 68 10.58 3.29 -14.76
CA TRP A 68 9.82 2.25 -15.46
C TRP A 68 10.69 1.00 -15.72
N THR A 69 11.91 1.16 -16.24
CA THR A 69 12.83 0.04 -16.50
C THR A 69 13.14 -0.73 -15.21
N PHE A 70 13.42 -0.01 -14.11
CA PHE A 70 13.65 -0.62 -12.80
C PHE A 70 12.42 -1.40 -12.33
N SER A 71 11.21 -0.87 -12.53
CA SER A 71 9.99 -1.58 -12.16
C SER A 71 9.81 -2.90 -12.92
N LYS A 72 10.07 -2.93 -14.23
CA LYS A 72 9.98 -4.16 -15.05
C LYS A 72 11.02 -5.19 -14.65
N PHE A 73 12.21 -4.73 -14.26
CA PHE A 73 13.22 -5.61 -13.67
C PHE A 73 12.70 -6.25 -12.36
N VAL A 74 12.13 -5.45 -11.45
CA VAL A 74 11.58 -5.95 -10.17
C VAL A 74 10.41 -6.91 -10.41
N GLU A 75 9.48 -6.61 -11.32
CA GLU A 75 8.39 -7.51 -11.72
C GLU A 75 8.92 -8.88 -12.17
N SER A 76 9.93 -8.89 -13.04
CA SER A 76 10.57 -10.12 -13.53
C SER A 76 11.20 -10.93 -12.40
N GLN A 77 11.89 -10.25 -11.48
CA GLN A 77 12.51 -10.89 -10.32
C GLN A 77 11.48 -11.50 -9.37
N ILE A 78 10.43 -10.75 -9.02
CA ILE A 78 9.35 -11.23 -8.13
C ILE A 78 8.64 -12.43 -8.76
N ASN A 79 8.25 -12.34 -10.04
CA ASN A 79 7.55 -13.41 -10.72
C ASN A 79 8.38 -14.70 -10.77
N LYS A 80 9.69 -14.59 -11.06
CA LYS A 80 10.61 -15.74 -11.08
C LYS A 80 10.85 -16.33 -9.69
N LYS A 81 11.14 -15.49 -8.69
CA LYS A 81 11.48 -15.91 -7.32
C LYS A 81 10.31 -16.64 -6.65
N HIS A 82 9.09 -16.12 -6.81
CA HIS A 82 7.90 -16.67 -6.17
C HIS A 82 7.04 -17.55 -7.08
N ARG A 83 7.46 -17.78 -8.33
CA ARG A 83 6.72 -18.58 -9.31
C ARG A 83 5.25 -18.15 -9.41
N LEU A 84 5.00 -16.84 -9.43
CA LEU A 84 3.64 -16.29 -9.33
C LEU A 84 2.72 -16.82 -10.45
N ALA A 85 3.27 -17.06 -11.63
CA ALA A 85 2.56 -17.68 -12.75
C ALA A 85 1.97 -19.06 -12.38
N LYS A 86 2.71 -19.89 -11.65
CA LYS A 86 2.25 -21.20 -11.20
C LYS A 86 1.13 -21.09 -10.15
N CYS A 87 1.19 -20.07 -9.31
CA CYS A 87 0.20 -19.80 -8.28
C CYS A 87 -1.03 -19.03 -8.79
N GLY A 88 -1.09 -18.66 -10.08
CA GLY A 88 -2.17 -17.82 -10.62
C GLY A 88 -2.20 -16.39 -10.03
N MET A 89 -1.07 -15.90 -9.52
CA MET A 89 -0.97 -14.64 -8.76
C MET A 89 -0.18 -13.55 -9.51
N VAL A 90 -0.08 -13.65 -10.84
CA VAL A 90 0.54 -12.60 -11.66
C VAL A 90 -0.45 -11.44 -11.78
N PRO A 91 -0.12 -10.25 -11.25
CA PRO A 91 -1.01 -9.10 -11.34
C PRO A 91 -1.20 -8.63 -12.78
N LYS A 92 -2.39 -8.09 -13.07
CA LYS A 92 -2.69 -7.49 -14.38
C LYS A 92 -2.14 -6.07 -14.54
N HIS A 93 -1.87 -5.40 -13.42
CA HIS A 93 -1.34 -4.04 -13.37
C HIS A 93 0.16 -4.03 -13.14
N ASP A 94 0.81 -2.91 -13.48
CA ASP A 94 2.26 -2.74 -13.34
C ASP A 94 2.67 -2.55 -11.87
N PHE A 95 3.89 -2.94 -11.53
CA PHE A 95 4.45 -2.75 -10.20
C PHE A 95 4.50 -1.27 -9.80
N THR A 96 4.76 -0.37 -10.76
CA THR A 96 4.68 1.08 -10.53
C THR A 96 3.29 1.54 -10.10
N GLN A 97 2.25 1.01 -10.74
CA GLN A 97 0.85 1.31 -10.40
C GLN A 97 0.47 0.78 -9.01
N GLN A 98 1.05 -0.36 -8.61
CA GLN A 98 0.84 -0.88 -7.26
C GLN A 98 1.58 -0.08 -6.18
N ILE A 99 2.82 0.36 -6.48
CA ILE A 99 3.56 1.26 -5.58
C ILE A 99 2.78 2.55 -5.37
N SER A 100 2.31 3.16 -6.46
CA SER A 100 1.58 4.42 -6.44
C SER A 100 0.18 4.33 -5.82
N SER A 101 -0.28 3.14 -5.46
CA SER A 101 -1.60 2.95 -4.84
C SER A 101 -1.52 2.47 -3.39
N CYS A 102 -0.32 2.43 -2.82
CA CYS A 102 0.00 1.84 -1.51
C CYS A 102 -0.64 0.47 -1.27
N LEU A 103 -0.78 -0.35 -2.32
CA LEU A 103 -1.24 -1.74 -2.21
C LEU A 103 -0.06 -2.71 -2.21
N ILE A 104 1.16 -2.25 -1.93
CA ILE A 104 2.31 -3.13 -1.77
C ILE A 104 2.12 -3.91 -0.49
N THR A 105 2.03 -5.23 -0.62
CA THR A 105 1.98 -6.15 0.50
C THR A 105 3.29 -6.91 0.56
N THR A 106 3.94 -6.91 1.73
CA THR A 106 5.06 -7.81 1.99
C THR A 106 4.51 -9.17 2.40
N VAL A 107 4.97 -10.23 1.75
CA VAL A 107 4.65 -11.59 2.18
C VAL A 107 5.78 -12.17 3.02
N PRO A 108 5.44 -12.95 4.06
CA PRO A 108 6.43 -13.65 4.84
C PRO A 108 7.16 -14.69 4.00
N GLU A 109 8.35 -15.08 4.44
CA GLU A 109 9.14 -16.11 3.76
C GLU A 109 8.34 -17.42 3.62
N LYS A 110 8.54 -18.13 2.51
CA LYS A 110 7.86 -19.40 2.17
C LYS A 110 6.34 -19.32 2.03
N PHE A 111 5.77 -18.11 1.95
CA PHE A 111 4.33 -17.94 1.71
C PHE A 111 3.85 -18.70 0.47
N TYR A 112 4.54 -18.52 -0.66
CA TYR A 112 4.17 -19.18 -1.92
C TYR A 112 4.48 -20.67 -1.93
N ASP A 113 5.51 -21.13 -1.21
CA ASP A 113 5.78 -22.56 -1.04
C ASP A 113 4.59 -23.24 -0.35
N LYS A 114 4.03 -22.60 0.69
CA LYS A 114 2.84 -23.06 1.40
C LYS A 114 1.56 -23.03 0.57
N VAL A 115 1.46 -22.11 -0.39
CA VAL A 115 0.39 -22.08 -1.40
C VAL A 115 0.53 -23.27 -2.34
N GLU A 116 1.75 -23.55 -2.84
CA GLU A 116 2.02 -24.70 -3.70
C GLU A 116 1.77 -26.04 -2.98
N GLU A 117 2.10 -26.13 -1.69
CA GLU A 117 1.83 -27.30 -0.84
C GLU A 117 0.34 -27.50 -0.54
N GLY A 118 -0.50 -26.46 -0.72
CA GLY A 118 -1.93 -26.50 -0.42
C GLY A 118 -2.29 -26.20 1.04
N SER A 119 -1.32 -25.83 1.89
CA SER A 119 -1.59 -25.39 3.27
C SER A 119 -2.20 -23.98 3.34
N ILE A 120 -2.06 -23.20 2.27
CA ILE A 120 -2.72 -21.90 2.06
C ILE A 120 -3.50 -21.96 0.76
N ILE A 121 -4.80 -21.69 0.83
CA ILE A 121 -5.70 -21.61 -0.33
C ILE A 121 -5.95 -20.14 -0.64
N LEU A 122 -5.60 -19.71 -1.85
CA LEU A 122 -5.90 -18.36 -2.33
C LEU A 122 -7.26 -18.39 -3.01
N LYS A 123 -8.21 -17.57 -2.53
CA LYS A 123 -9.55 -17.46 -3.12
C LYS A 123 -9.86 -16.02 -3.48
N LYS A 124 -10.05 -15.77 -4.77
CA LYS A 124 -10.41 -14.44 -5.28
C LYS A 124 -11.87 -14.16 -5.00
N SER A 125 -12.19 -12.98 -4.48
CA SER A 125 -13.56 -12.52 -4.32
C SER A 125 -13.66 -11.01 -4.18
N GLN A 126 -14.75 -10.42 -4.68
CA GLN A 126 -15.04 -8.98 -4.52
C GLN A 126 -15.73 -8.66 -3.19
N SER A 127 -16.54 -9.60 -2.70
CA SER A 127 -17.39 -9.44 -1.53
C SER A 127 -17.65 -10.78 -0.87
N PHE A 128 -17.87 -10.73 0.44
CA PHE A 128 -18.20 -11.88 1.25
C PHE A 128 -19.20 -11.44 2.31
N SER A 129 -19.95 -12.40 2.85
CA SER A 129 -20.87 -12.19 3.97
C SER A 129 -20.66 -13.26 5.04
N PHE A 130 -21.03 -12.93 6.27
CA PHE A 130 -20.98 -13.87 7.38
C PHE A 130 -22.28 -14.66 7.48
N CYS A 131 -22.18 -15.91 7.87
CA CYS A 131 -23.30 -16.78 8.20
C CYS A 131 -22.95 -17.60 9.45
N GLU A 132 -23.92 -18.30 10.03
CA GLU A 132 -23.73 -19.08 11.26
C GLU A 132 -22.59 -20.11 11.15
N GLU A 133 -22.41 -20.70 9.97
CA GLU A 133 -21.43 -21.74 9.72
C GLU A 133 -20.05 -21.20 9.27
N GLY A 134 -19.92 -19.90 8.98
CA GLY A 134 -18.67 -19.30 8.51
C GLY A 134 -18.87 -18.15 7.51
N ILE A 135 -18.22 -18.23 6.34
CA ILE A 135 -18.22 -17.16 5.32
C ILE A 135 -18.87 -17.63 4.01
N LEU A 136 -19.76 -16.82 3.46
CA LEU A 136 -20.26 -16.95 2.09
C LEU A 136 -19.43 -16.05 1.18
N VAL A 137 -18.93 -16.60 0.07
CA VAL A 137 -18.04 -15.90 -0.86
C VAL A 137 -18.74 -15.76 -2.21
N ASP A 138 -18.91 -14.52 -2.68
CA ASP A 138 -19.62 -14.23 -3.91
C ASP A 138 -18.79 -14.62 -5.16
N GLY A 139 -19.43 -15.23 -6.18
CA GLY A 139 -18.83 -15.45 -7.50
C GLY A 139 -18.63 -16.90 -7.98
N GLU A 140 -19.11 -17.91 -7.26
CA GLU A 140 -19.03 -19.33 -7.65
C GLU A 140 -20.45 -19.95 -7.78
N PRO A 141 -20.66 -20.95 -8.65
CA PRO A 141 -21.92 -21.72 -8.72
C PRO A 141 -22.21 -22.51 -7.43
N THR A 142 -21.23 -22.64 -6.53
CA THR A 142 -21.35 -23.16 -5.15
C THR A 142 -21.61 -22.07 -4.10
N SER A 143 -21.99 -20.85 -4.51
CA SER A 143 -22.27 -19.69 -3.63
C SER A 143 -23.31 -19.93 -2.53
N THR A 144 -24.04 -21.05 -2.56
CA THR A 144 -24.95 -21.46 -1.49
C THR A 144 -24.26 -22.21 -0.34
N THR A 145 -23.04 -22.71 -0.52
CA THR A 145 -22.35 -23.50 0.52
C THR A 145 -21.36 -22.64 1.32
N PRO A 146 -21.58 -22.45 2.63
CA PRO A 146 -20.66 -21.71 3.48
C PRO A 146 -19.26 -22.31 3.49
N LEU A 147 -18.24 -21.45 3.39
CA LEU A 147 -16.89 -21.80 3.77
C LEU A 147 -16.84 -21.89 5.30
N LYS A 148 -16.89 -23.12 5.81
CA LYS A 148 -16.80 -23.39 7.26
C LYS A 148 -15.54 -22.77 7.83
N THR A 149 -15.72 -21.85 8.77
CA THR A 149 -14.62 -21.03 9.29
C THR A 149 -14.83 -20.72 10.77
N ASP A 150 -13.88 -21.14 11.61
CA ASP A 150 -13.94 -20.88 13.06
C ASP A 150 -13.44 -19.47 13.42
N VAL A 151 -12.47 -18.95 12.67
CA VAL A 151 -11.81 -17.66 12.95
C VAL A 151 -11.58 -16.88 11.66
N VAL A 152 -11.98 -15.60 11.67
CA VAL A 152 -11.75 -14.67 10.57
C VAL A 152 -10.82 -13.55 11.03
N ILE A 153 -9.67 -13.42 10.36
CA ILE A 153 -8.69 -12.35 10.64
C ILE A 153 -8.78 -11.31 9.52
N LEU A 154 -9.24 -10.11 9.86
CA LEU A 154 -9.32 -8.99 8.92
C LEU A 154 -7.97 -8.26 8.84
N ALA A 155 -7.11 -8.72 7.93
CA ALA A 155 -5.81 -8.10 7.64
C ALA A 155 -5.94 -6.93 6.65
N THR A 156 -6.88 -6.01 6.87
CA THR A 156 -7.24 -4.93 5.92
C THR A 156 -6.44 -3.63 6.09
N GLY A 157 -5.42 -3.64 6.96
CA GLY A 157 -4.58 -2.49 7.25
C GLY A 157 -5.27 -1.37 8.05
N PHE A 158 -4.50 -0.32 8.35
CA PHE A 158 -4.96 0.86 9.08
C PHE A 158 -4.30 2.14 8.52
N ARG A 159 -4.91 3.31 8.76
CA ARG A 159 -4.41 4.62 8.27
C ARG A 159 -4.24 5.61 9.42
N GLU A 160 -3.18 5.43 10.18
CA GLU A 160 -2.93 6.16 11.43
C GLU A 160 -2.93 7.69 11.28
N MET A 161 -2.19 8.23 10.30
CA MET A 161 -2.09 9.68 10.10
C MET A 161 -3.43 10.38 9.83
N LYS A 162 -4.36 9.71 9.14
CA LYS A 162 -5.68 10.27 8.87
C LYS A 162 -6.53 10.34 10.14
N CYS A 163 -6.40 9.33 11.00
CA CYS A 163 -7.08 9.30 12.29
C CYS A 163 -6.53 10.38 13.23
N GLN A 164 -5.20 10.58 13.25
CA GLN A 164 -4.57 11.67 14.02
C GLN A 164 -5.02 13.04 13.52
N TRP A 165 -4.98 13.29 12.21
CA TRP A 165 -5.45 14.54 11.62
C TRP A 165 -6.92 14.84 11.96
N LEU A 166 -7.79 13.83 11.90
CA LEU A 166 -9.19 13.98 12.28
C LEU A 166 -9.34 14.28 13.78
N ALA A 167 -8.57 13.64 14.65
CA ALA A 167 -8.61 13.88 16.08
C ALA A 167 -8.18 15.32 16.42
N GLU A 168 -7.10 15.80 15.81
CA GLU A 168 -6.60 17.17 15.97
C GLU A 168 -7.61 18.22 15.44
N LEU A 169 -8.28 17.93 14.32
CA LEU A 169 -9.37 18.77 13.82
C LEU A 169 -10.54 18.86 14.81
N LEU A 170 -10.95 17.73 15.38
CA LEU A 170 -12.05 17.67 16.35
C LEU A 170 -11.69 18.34 17.68
N ASP A 171 -10.43 18.30 18.07
CA ASP A 171 -9.87 19.00 19.23
C ASP A 171 -9.71 20.52 18.97
N GLY A 172 -9.91 20.96 17.72
CA GLY A 172 -9.87 22.36 17.32
C GLY A 172 -8.45 22.94 17.26
N THR A 173 -7.41 22.08 17.16
CA THR A 173 -6.01 22.53 17.14
C THR A 173 -5.62 23.23 15.84
N PHE A 174 -6.38 23.00 14.77
CA PHE A 174 -6.33 23.79 13.54
C PHE A 174 -7.74 23.96 12.96
N LYS A 175 -7.86 24.83 11.95
CA LYS A 175 -9.12 25.09 11.23
C LYS A 175 -8.97 24.69 9.77
N LEU A 176 -10.07 24.20 9.20
CA LEU A 176 -10.13 23.94 7.77
C LEU A 176 -10.04 25.24 6.97
N PRO A 177 -9.48 25.19 5.76
CA PRO A 177 -9.53 26.31 4.83
C PRO A 177 -10.98 26.56 4.36
N SER A 178 -11.17 27.61 3.56
CA SER A 178 -12.49 27.92 3.01
C SER A 178 -12.98 26.81 2.07
N ILE A 179 -14.30 26.69 1.90
CA ILE A 179 -14.91 25.71 0.99
C ILE A 179 -14.33 25.82 -0.42
N LYS A 180 -14.14 27.05 -0.91
CA LYS A 180 -13.56 27.30 -2.23
C LYS A 180 -12.12 26.79 -2.37
N GLU A 181 -11.31 26.92 -1.33
CA GLU A 181 -9.94 26.39 -1.33
C GLU A 181 -9.95 24.86 -1.32
N MET A 182 -10.83 24.23 -0.54
CA MET A 182 -11.01 22.77 -0.56
C MET A 182 -11.48 22.27 -1.93
N GLU A 183 -12.41 22.97 -2.59
CA GLU A 183 -12.87 22.63 -3.94
C GLU A 183 -11.74 22.73 -4.97
N ASN A 184 -10.89 23.76 -4.88
CA ASN A 184 -9.72 23.89 -5.77
C ASN A 184 -8.70 22.77 -5.53
N ASP A 185 -8.40 22.42 -4.28
CA ASP A 185 -7.51 21.30 -3.93
C ASP A 185 -8.07 19.98 -4.48
N MET A 186 -9.38 19.74 -4.33
CA MET A 186 -10.05 18.57 -4.89
C MET A 186 -9.91 18.47 -6.42
N LEU A 187 -10.00 19.58 -7.14
CA LEU A 187 -9.81 19.61 -8.60
C LEU A 187 -8.37 19.28 -8.99
N GLU A 188 -7.39 19.87 -8.30
CA GLU A 188 -5.97 19.59 -8.54
C GLU A 188 -5.65 18.10 -8.28
N TRP A 189 -6.19 17.53 -7.20
CA TRP A 189 -6.09 16.10 -6.93
C TRP A 189 -6.75 15.24 -8.00
N ASP A 190 -7.94 15.61 -8.47
CA ASP A 190 -8.63 14.88 -9.53
C ASP A 190 -7.81 14.88 -10.83
N GLU A 191 -7.23 16.02 -11.22
CA GLU A 191 -6.31 16.12 -12.35
C GLU A 191 -5.06 15.24 -12.16
N TYR A 192 -4.46 15.27 -10.97
CA TYR A 192 -3.31 14.44 -10.65
C TYR A 192 -3.65 12.95 -10.76
N LEU A 193 -4.77 12.52 -10.18
CA LEU A 193 -5.19 11.13 -10.17
C LEU A 193 -5.49 10.60 -11.57
N LYS A 194 -6.01 11.44 -12.48
CA LYS A 194 -6.21 11.10 -13.90
C LYS A 194 -4.91 10.77 -14.64
N ARG A 195 -3.74 11.21 -14.15
CA ARG A 195 -2.44 10.90 -14.78
C ARG A 195 -2.01 9.45 -14.59
N SER A 196 -2.57 8.74 -13.60
CA SER A 196 -2.25 7.34 -13.33
C SER A 196 -3.22 6.42 -14.08
N PRO A 197 -2.74 5.56 -15.01
CA PRO A 197 -3.63 4.67 -15.74
C PRO A 197 -4.11 3.50 -14.86
N GLY A 198 -5.42 3.27 -14.81
CA GLY A 198 -6.02 2.05 -14.25
C GLY A 198 -7.41 2.23 -13.64
N GLU A 199 -8.44 1.65 -14.27
CA GLU A 199 -9.84 1.66 -13.78
C GLU A 199 -10.01 1.06 -12.38
N HIS A 200 -9.11 0.15 -11.98
CA HIS A 200 -9.16 -0.54 -10.68
C HIS A 200 -8.63 0.30 -9.50
N TYR A 201 -8.09 1.49 -9.77
CA TYR A 201 -7.39 2.33 -8.80
C TYR A 201 -8.05 3.69 -8.55
N ARG A 202 -9.34 3.84 -8.88
CA ARG A 202 -10.18 5.01 -8.52
C ARG A 202 -10.25 5.32 -7.01
N ARG A 203 -9.71 4.45 -6.14
CA ARG A 203 -9.59 4.65 -4.69
C ARG A 203 -8.12 4.64 -4.25
N SER A 204 -7.24 5.31 -4.97
CA SER A 204 -5.82 5.39 -4.68
C SER A 204 -5.58 5.80 -3.22
N CYS A 205 -4.93 4.92 -2.45
CA CYS A 205 -4.08 5.40 -1.37
C CYS A 205 -2.97 6.22 -2.04
N ILE A 206 -2.66 7.37 -1.47
CA ILE A 206 -1.86 8.39 -2.13
C ILE A 206 -0.52 7.81 -2.60
N ALA A 207 -0.21 7.99 -3.89
CA ALA A 207 1.05 7.64 -4.56
C ALA A 207 2.33 8.24 -3.96
N LEU A 208 2.18 8.94 -2.86
CA LEU A 208 3.10 9.84 -2.20
C LEU A 208 2.82 9.78 -0.69
N PRO A 209 3.00 8.62 -0.03
CA PRO A 209 2.64 8.49 1.37
C PRO A 209 3.38 9.50 2.25
N ILE A 210 4.62 9.86 1.90
CA ILE A 210 5.41 10.85 2.66
C ILE A 210 4.90 12.27 2.38
N TRP A 211 4.84 12.71 1.12
CA TRP A 211 4.34 14.06 0.81
C TRP A 211 2.89 14.28 1.26
N TYR A 212 2.03 13.25 1.22
CA TYR A 212 0.67 13.37 1.77
C TYR A 212 0.69 13.53 3.28
N ASN A 213 1.46 12.70 3.97
CA ASN A 213 1.63 12.83 5.40
C ASN A 213 2.29 14.17 5.76
N ASP A 214 3.13 14.74 4.90
CA ASP A 214 3.69 16.08 5.08
C ASP A 214 2.59 17.15 5.03
N GLN A 215 1.61 17.04 4.13
CA GLN A 215 0.47 17.96 4.11
C GLN A 215 -0.35 17.84 5.39
N LEU A 216 -0.68 16.63 5.82
CA LEU A 216 -1.37 16.41 7.09
C LEU A 216 -0.58 16.98 8.28
N CYS A 217 0.75 16.81 8.29
CA CYS A 217 1.60 17.40 9.31
C CYS A 217 1.52 18.93 9.29
N LYS A 218 1.58 19.56 8.11
CA LYS A 218 1.49 21.02 7.99
C LYS A 218 0.14 21.54 8.48
N ASP A 219 -0.96 20.88 8.13
CA ASP A 219 -2.30 21.25 8.59
C ASP A 219 -2.38 21.27 10.12
N MET A 220 -1.82 20.23 10.76
CA MET A 220 -1.75 20.11 12.23
C MET A 220 -0.65 20.98 12.87
N GLY A 221 0.12 21.74 12.09
CA GLY A 221 1.27 22.53 12.59
C GLY A 221 2.47 21.68 13.04
N TRP A 222 2.53 20.41 12.67
CA TRP A 222 3.63 19.51 12.98
C TRP A 222 4.79 19.66 11.98
N ASN A 223 6.00 19.37 12.44
CA ASN A 223 7.15 19.29 11.54
C ASN A 223 7.03 18.06 10.60
N PRO A 224 7.00 18.24 9.26
CA PRO A 224 6.96 17.12 8.31
C PRO A 224 8.28 16.36 8.20
N LYS A 225 9.42 16.98 8.54
CA LYS A 225 10.74 16.33 8.57
C LYS A 225 10.92 15.55 9.87
N ARG A 226 10.84 14.22 9.80
CA ARG A 226 10.81 13.32 10.97
C ARG A 226 12.14 12.61 11.26
N LYS A 227 13.13 12.75 10.38
CA LYS A 227 14.46 12.14 10.48
C LYS A 227 15.51 13.16 10.88
N LYS A 228 16.56 12.69 11.55
CA LYS A 228 17.63 13.55 12.06
C LYS A 228 18.73 13.75 11.02
N GLY A 229 18.76 14.95 10.44
CA GLY A 229 19.80 15.37 9.52
C GLY A 229 19.46 15.13 8.05
N PHE A 230 20.20 15.79 7.16
CA PHE A 230 19.88 15.88 5.74
C PHE A 230 19.88 14.52 5.02
N PHE A 231 20.90 13.70 5.25
CA PHE A 231 21.01 12.39 4.59
C PHE A 231 19.94 11.40 5.08
N ALA A 232 19.66 11.40 6.39
CA ALA A 232 18.62 10.56 6.96
C ALA A 232 17.24 10.93 6.39
N GLU A 233 16.94 12.23 6.32
CA GLU A 233 15.72 12.73 5.66
C GLU A 233 15.58 12.25 4.21
N LEU A 234 16.68 12.23 3.47
CA LEU A 234 16.64 11.92 2.05
C LEU A 234 16.55 10.42 1.77
N PHE A 235 17.27 9.59 2.53
CA PHE A 235 17.49 8.17 2.17
C PHE A 235 16.90 7.16 3.15
N GLU A 236 16.65 7.53 4.42
CA GLU A 236 16.04 6.57 5.36
C GLU A 236 14.56 6.36 5.04
N PRO A 237 14.06 5.12 5.18
CA PRO A 237 12.65 4.85 4.99
C PRO A 237 11.81 5.53 6.08
N TYR A 238 10.72 6.13 5.64
CA TYR A 238 9.64 6.63 6.47
C TYR A 238 8.65 5.51 6.78
N GLY A 239 8.27 5.39 8.05
CA GLY A 239 7.28 4.44 8.54
C GLY A 239 6.32 5.05 9.56
N PRO A 240 5.31 4.29 10.01
CA PRO A 240 4.31 4.77 10.96
C PRO A 240 4.92 5.33 12.26
N LEU A 241 5.99 4.71 12.75
CA LEU A 241 6.70 5.13 13.97
C LEU A 241 7.32 6.53 13.86
N ASP A 242 7.55 7.05 12.66
CA ASP A 242 8.06 8.41 12.47
C ASP A 242 6.97 9.47 12.73
N TYR A 243 5.70 9.07 12.74
CA TYR A 243 4.54 9.94 12.85
C TYR A 243 3.81 9.83 14.19
N VAL A 244 4.49 9.36 15.24
CA VAL A 244 3.95 9.40 16.60
C VAL A 244 3.64 10.85 16.97
N SER A 245 2.47 11.08 17.58
CA SER A 245 2.05 12.40 18.03
C SER A 245 3.12 13.03 18.93
N PRO A 246 3.50 14.29 18.69
CA PRO A 246 4.37 15.01 19.61
C PRO A 246 3.75 15.00 21.01
N SER A 247 4.59 14.83 22.04
CA SER A 247 4.13 14.96 23.42
C SER A 247 3.53 16.36 23.62
N ARG A 248 2.25 16.44 23.98
CA ARG A 248 1.62 17.71 24.38
C ARG A 248 2.34 18.19 25.64
N SER A 249 3.11 19.27 25.53
CA SER A 249 3.59 19.99 26.70
C SER A 249 2.37 20.65 27.34
N ASN A 250 1.94 20.13 28.48
CA ASN A 250 0.99 20.82 29.37
C ASN A 250 1.62 22.10 29.92
#